data_AF-A0A2E1M4S7-F1
#
_entry.id   AF-A0A2E1M4S7-F1
#
_cell.length_a   1.000
_cell.length_b   1.000
_cell.length_c   1.000
_cell.angle_alpha   90.00
_cell.angle_beta   90.00
_cell.angle_gamma   90.00
#
_symmetry.space_group_name_H-M   'P 1'
#
loop_
_entity.id
_entity.type
_entity.pdbx_description
1 polymer ?
#
loop_
_entity_poly.entity_id
_entity_poly.type
_entity_poly.pdbx_seq_one_letter_code
_entity_poly.pdbx_strand_id
1 'polypeptide(L)'
;MRRLSHEEIHDWAEKHFKFDSPHRSWVLERADGRPGRAFTLSKLDLGPWREVVDFACEMICSRRPDPVGVSKIIEVMQKHIDLTEKESKKKSSSHDVRDETVSKDGLNKDTFDLLLELLEFEILKINFDSVEEAAGARESLLHARKWVQGTLNWKQAVEGLFTMLTRPEVVSTSLGRE
;
A
#
# COMPACT_ATOMS: atom_id res chain seq x y z
N MET A 1 10.64 -3.04 18.23
CA MET A 1 11.04 -1.62 18.44
C MET A 1 9.86 -0.86 19.01
N ARG A 2 10.09 0.08 19.93
CA ARG A 2 9.06 0.98 20.48
C ARG A 2 8.59 1.97 19.41
N ARG A 3 7.31 2.36 19.45
CA ARG A 3 6.76 3.50 18.68
C ARG A 3 7.27 4.81 19.27
N LEU A 4 7.75 5.71 18.41
CA LEU A 4 8.18 7.06 18.74
C LEU A 4 7.00 8.02 18.68
N SER A 5 7.01 9.03 19.54
CA SER A 5 6.15 10.21 19.44
C SER A 5 6.49 11.02 18.17
N HIS A 6 5.65 11.99 17.84
CA HIS A 6 5.81 12.83 16.66
C HIS A 6 7.15 13.59 16.66
N GLU A 7 7.52 14.18 17.80
CA GLU A 7 8.80 14.89 17.95
C GLU A 7 10.00 13.94 17.87
N GLU A 8 9.94 12.80 18.57
CA GLU A 8 11.00 11.79 18.55
C GLU A 8 11.25 11.23 17.14
N ILE A 9 10.18 10.96 16.35
CA ILE A 9 10.36 10.45 14.98
C ILE A 9 10.84 11.53 14.03
N HIS A 10 10.46 12.80 14.25
CA HIS A 10 10.95 13.92 13.46
C HIS A 10 12.45 14.10 13.66
N ASP A 11 12.92 14.15 14.91
CA ASP A 11 14.34 14.27 15.26
C ASP A 11 15.17 13.08 14.76
N TRP A 12 14.60 11.88 14.87
CA TRP A 12 15.21 10.68 14.30
C TRP A 12 15.35 10.82 12.78
N ALA A 13 14.30 11.29 12.10
CA ALA A 13 14.30 11.47 10.65
C ALA A 13 15.35 12.48 10.16
N GLU A 14 15.62 13.57 10.91
CA GLU A 14 16.68 14.55 10.53
C GLU A 14 18.07 13.95 10.57
N LYS A 15 18.31 13.04 11.52
CA LYS A 15 19.61 12.40 11.71
C LYS A 15 19.85 11.27 10.70
N HIS A 16 18.78 10.66 10.19
CA HIS A 16 18.87 9.43 9.39
C HIS A 16 18.40 9.57 7.94
N PHE A 17 17.77 10.69 7.56
CA PHE A 17 17.31 10.93 6.20
C PHE A 17 17.76 12.27 5.63
N LYS A 18 17.91 12.30 4.31
CA LYS A 18 18.06 13.52 3.51
C LYS A 18 16.90 13.59 2.51
N PHE A 19 15.75 14.09 2.94
CA PHE A 19 14.62 14.41 2.05
C PHE A 19 14.34 15.89 2.08
N ASP A 20 14.00 16.45 0.93
CA ASP A 20 13.36 17.76 0.82
C ASP A 20 11.83 17.64 1.03
N SER A 21 11.21 18.67 1.61
CA SER A 21 9.76 18.76 1.86
C SER A 21 9.02 18.95 0.53
N PRO A 22 7.97 18.17 0.16
CA PRO A 22 6.90 17.52 0.98
C PRO A 22 7.04 16.01 1.23
N HIS A 23 8.10 15.36 0.74
CA HIS A 23 8.26 13.90 0.78
C HIS A 23 8.42 13.36 2.20
N ARG A 24 9.14 14.10 3.04
CA ARG A 24 9.37 13.78 4.44
C ARG A 24 8.07 13.61 5.23
N SER A 25 7.17 14.60 5.20
CA SER A 25 5.94 14.57 6.01
C SER A 25 5.08 13.35 5.69
N TRP A 26 4.93 13.03 4.40
CA TRP A 26 4.15 11.87 3.95
C TRP A 26 4.74 10.54 4.44
N VAL A 27 6.07 10.39 4.42
CA VAL A 27 6.76 9.20 4.95
C VAL A 27 6.54 9.08 6.45
N LEU A 28 6.68 10.16 7.20
CA LEU A 28 6.56 10.14 8.67
C LEU A 28 5.13 9.86 9.13
N GLU A 29 4.13 10.43 8.47
CA GLU A 29 2.72 10.14 8.74
C GLU A 29 2.41 8.65 8.60
N ARG A 30 2.82 8.04 7.48
CA ARG A 30 2.58 6.62 7.19
C ARG A 30 3.50 5.66 7.93
N ALA A 31 4.59 6.16 8.49
CA ALA A 31 5.44 5.38 9.38
C ALA A 31 4.77 5.11 10.73
N ASP A 32 3.80 5.93 11.14
CA ASP A 32 3.05 5.79 12.39
C ASP A 32 3.99 5.58 13.60
N GLY A 33 4.99 6.45 13.72
CA GLY A 33 5.96 6.41 14.82
C GLY A 33 6.98 5.25 14.75
N ARG A 34 7.07 4.49 13.66
CA ARG A 34 8.01 3.35 13.54
C ARG A 34 9.23 3.70 12.67
N PRO A 35 10.44 3.85 13.24
CA PRO A 35 11.67 4.17 12.50
C PRO A 35 11.98 3.22 11.34
N GLY A 36 11.88 1.91 11.58
CA GLY A 36 12.11 0.90 10.54
C GLY A 36 11.14 1.05 9.36
N ARG A 37 9.87 1.40 9.64
CA ARG A 37 8.86 1.64 8.59
C ARG A 37 9.16 2.92 7.81
N ALA A 38 9.51 3.99 8.51
CA ALA A 38 9.94 5.24 7.87
C ALA A 38 11.11 4.99 6.92
N PHE A 39 12.09 4.17 7.33
CA PHE A 39 13.24 3.80 6.50
C PHE A 39 12.88 2.91 5.29
N THR A 40 11.86 2.07 5.41
CA THR A 40 11.35 1.31 4.26
C THR A 40 10.63 2.23 3.28
N LEU A 41 9.70 3.06 3.77
CA LEU A 41 8.92 3.98 2.94
C LEU A 41 9.79 5.05 2.27
N SER A 42 10.87 5.47 2.91
CA SER A 42 11.82 6.43 2.35
C SER A 42 12.51 5.93 1.09
N LYS A 43 12.55 4.61 0.85
CA LYS A 43 13.18 4.03 -0.34
C LYS A 43 12.25 3.95 -1.55
N LEU A 44 10.96 4.27 -1.38
CA LEU A 44 10.01 4.25 -2.48
C LEU A 44 10.25 5.43 -3.42
N ASP A 45 9.97 5.23 -4.70
CA ASP A 45 9.75 6.33 -5.63
C ASP A 45 8.40 6.98 -5.29
N LEU A 46 8.46 8.01 -4.44
CA LEU A 46 7.27 8.57 -3.79
C LEU A 46 6.32 9.28 -4.76
N GLY A 47 6.78 9.74 -5.93
CA GLY A 47 5.92 10.41 -6.91
C GLY A 47 4.79 9.47 -7.38
N PRO A 48 5.13 8.36 -8.06
CA PRO A 48 4.15 7.38 -8.51
C PRO A 48 3.29 6.79 -7.39
N TRP A 49 3.87 6.50 -6.21
CA TRP A 49 3.12 5.93 -5.09
C TRP A 49 2.14 6.93 -4.45
N ARG A 50 2.42 8.23 -4.50
CA ARG A 50 1.45 9.26 -4.12
C ARG A 50 0.28 9.29 -5.10
N GLU A 51 0.56 9.31 -6.40
CA GLU A 51 -0.49 9.26 -7.42
C GLU A 51 -1.38 8.02 -7.28
N VAL A 52 -0.80 6.85 -7.01
CA VAL A 52 -1.55 5.61 -6.71
C VAL A 52 -2.53 5.81 -5.56
N VAL A 53 -2.06 6.41 -4.46
CA VAL A 53 -2.90 6.66 -3.29
C VAL A 53 -3.97 7.71 -3.59
N ASP A 54 -3.65 8.75 -4.35
CA ASP A 54 -4.61 9.78 -4.73
C ASP A 54 -5.73 9.22 -5.63
N PHE A 55 -5.39 8.43 -6.65
CA PHE A 55 -6.39 7.73 -7.48
C PHE A 55 -7.26 6.79 -6.66
N ALA A 56 -6.65 6.06 -5.72
CA ALA A 56 -7.39 5.16 -4.85
C ALA A 56 -8.39 5.92 -3.97
N CYS A 57 -7.95 7.01 -3.34
CA CYS A 57 -8.81 7.86 -2.50
C CYS A 57 -9.92 8.50 -3.32
N GLU A 58 -9.65 8.97 -4.55
CA GLU A 58 -10.67 9.53 -5.43
C GLU A 58 -11.76 8.49 -5.78
N MET A 59 -11.38 7.25 -6.09
CA MET A 59 -12.34 6.18 -6.36
C MET A 59 -13.18 5.83 -5.12
N ILE A 60 -12.54 5.67 -3.95
CA ILE A 60 -13.23 5.37 -2.69
C ILE A 60 -14.20 6.50 -2.34
N CYS A 61 -13.75 7.75 -2.39
CA CYS A 61 -14.56 8.92 -2.06
C CYS A 61 -15.67 9.20 -3.08
N SER A 62 -15.46 8.89 -4.36
CA SER A 62 -16.50 9.08 -5.38
C SER A 62 -17.50 7.93 -5.46
N ARG A 63 -17.20 6.78 -4.82
CA ARG A 63 -18.00 5.54 -4.90
C ARG A 63 -18.22 5.11 -6.35
N ARG A 64 -17.26 5.40 -7.21
CA ARG A 64 -17.34 5.13 -8.65
C ARG A 64 -16.14 4.29 -9.07
N PRO A 65 -16.39 3.15 -9.74
CA PRO A 65 -15.32 2.44 -10.41
C PRO A 65 -14.67 3.34 -11.46
N ASP A 66 -13.34 3.46 -11.41
CA ASP A 66 -12.55 4.08 -12.47
C ASP A 66 -11.55 3.04 -13.03
N PRO A 67 -11.88 2.39 -14.16
CA PRO A 67 -10.99 1.44 -14.79
C PRO A 67 -9.64 2.05 -15.21
N VAL A 68 -9.61 3.35 -15.50
CA VAL A 68 -8.37 4.05 -15.87
C VAL A 68 -7.49 4.22 -14.64
N GLY A 69 -8.05 4.70 -13.53
CA GLY A 69 -7.39 4.78 -12.22
C GLY A 69 -6.85 3.42 -11.77
N VAL A 70 -7.66 2.36 -11.85
CA VAL A 70 -7.23 0.98 -11.53
C VAL A 70 -6.06 0.54 -12.42
N SER A 71 -6.12 0.81 -13.71
CA SER A 71 -5.04 0.46 -14.65
C SER A 71 -3.74 1.19 -14.32
N LYS A 72 -3.80 2.48 -13.94
CA LYS A 72 -2.64 3.25 -13.50
C LYS A 72 -2.04 2.69 -12.21
N ILE A 73 -2.86 2.28 -11.26
CA ILE A 73 -2.39 1.64 -10.02
C ILE A 73 -1.62 0.36 -10.35
N ILE A 74 -2.17 -0.50 -11.21
CA ILE A 74 -1.51 -1.73 -11.66
C ILE A 74 -0.19 -1.42 -12.37
N GLU A 75 -0.13 -0.39 -13.22
CA GLU A 75 1.08 0.00 -13.93
C GLU A 75 2.20 0.43 -12.97
N VAL A 76 1.89 1.30 -12.00
CA VAL A 76 2.88 1.77 -11.01
C VAL A 76 3.40 0.61 -10.17
N MET A 77 2.51 -0.28 -9.71
CA MET A 77 2.90 -1.47 -8.96
C MET A 77 3.80 -2.40 -9.78
N GLN A 78 3.43 -2.67 -11.05
CA GLN A 78 4.25 -3.50 -11.95
C GLN A 78 5.64 -2.88 -12.15
N LYS A 79 5.71 -1.57 -12.38
CA LYS A 79 6.99 -0.86 -12.52
C LYS A 79 7.84 -0.96 -11.25
N HIS A 80 7.23 -0.85 -10.06
CA HIS A 80 7.94 -1.02 -8.79
C HIS A 80 8.49 -2.45 -8.63
N ILE A 81 7.69 -3.46 -8.98
CA ILE A 81 8.09 -4.88 -8.99
C ILE A 81 9.29 -5.07 -9.93
N ASP A 82 9.19 -4.60 -11.17
CA ASP A 82 10.23 -4.80 -12.18
C ASP A 82 11.56 -4.10 -11.79
N LEU A 83 11.48 -2.90 -11.21
CA LEU A 83 12.66 -2.17 -10.72
C LEU A 83 13.31 -2.89 -9.53
N THR A 84 12.51 -3.34 -8.56
CA THR A 84 13.01 -4.04 -7.38
C THR A 84 13.63 -5.38 -7.75
N GLU A 85 13.02 -6.13 -8.69
CA GLU A 85 13.59 -7.37 -9.22
C GLU A 85 14.95 -7.12 -9.90
N LYS A 86 15.05 -6.04 -10.71
CA LYS A 86 16.29 -5.65 -11.39
C LYS A 86 17.39 -5.28 -10.40
N GLU A 87 17.07 -4.55 -9.33
CA GLU A 87 18.04 -4.18 -8.29
C GLU A 87 18.54 -5.39 -7.50
N SER A 88 17.63 -6.31 -7.13
CA SER A 88 17.99 -7.55 -6.43
C SER A 88 18.94 -8.41 -7.27
N LYS A 89 18.68 -8.56 -8.58
CA LYS A 89 19.57 -9.29 -9.50
C LYS A 89 20.95 -8.63 -9.69
N LYS A 90 21.04 -7.30 -9.60
CA LYS A 90 22.33 -6.59 -9.68
C LYS A 90 23.17 -6.84 -8.43
N LYS A 91 22.57 -6.82 -7.24
CA LYS A 91 23.28 -7.05 -5.97
C LYS A 91 23.82 -8.48 -5.85
N SER A 92 23.09 -9.46 -6.37
CA SER A 92 23.54 -10.86 -6.43
C SER A 92 24.61 -11.15 -7.48
N SER A 93 24.85 -10.25 -8.44
CA SER A 93 25.97 -10.39 -9.39
C SER A 93 27.32 -9.87 -8.85
N SER A 94 27.31 -9.03 -7.82
CA SER A 94 28.52 -8.44 -7.20
C SER A 94 29.06 -9.21 -5.99
N HIS A 95 28.23 -10.10 -5.41
CA HIS A 95 28.63 -11.06 -4.39
C HIS A 95 28.33 -12.45 -4.95
N ASP A 96 29.28 -13.38 -4.95
CA ASP A 96 29.18 -14.77 -5.44
C ASP A 96 28.19 -15.65 -4.63
N VAL A 97 27.11 -15.05 -4.13
CA VAL A 97 25.99 -15.69 -3.47
C VAL A 97 24.76 -15.25 -4.26
N ARG A 98 24.20 -16.16 -5.06
CA ARG A 98 22.88 -15.97 -5.64
C ARG A 98 21.93 -15.73 -4.48
N ASP A 99 21.48 -14.49 -4.33
CA ASP A 99 20.40 -14.17 -3.42
C ASP A 99 19.11 -14.72 -4.05
N GLU A 100 18.90 -16.03 -3.92
CA GLU A 100 17.72 -16.77 -4.37
C GLU A 100 16.48 -16.42 -3.53
N THR A 101 16.59 -15.45 -2.62
CA THR A 101 15.58 -15.13 -1.60
C THR A 101 14.40 -14.30 -2.13
N VAL A 102 14.57 -13.53 -3.21
CA VAL A 102 13.48 -12.72 -3.77
C VAL A 102 12.78 -13.48 -4.90
N SER A 103 11.83 -14.34 -4.51
CA SER A 103 10.88 -14.92 -5.48
C SER A 103 9.98 -13.82 -6.07
N LYS A 104 9.69 -13.91 -7.37
CA LYS A 104 8.74 -13.01 -8.05
C LYS A 104 7.37 -12.99 -7.36
N ASP A 105 6.94 -14.14 -6.83
CA ASP A 105 5.68 -14.24 -6.10
C ASP A 105 5.74 -13.54 -4.73
N GLY A 106 6.91 -13.61 -4.07
CA GLY A 106 7.16 -12.85 -2.85
C GLY A 106 7.10 -11.35 -3.10
N LEU A 107 7.77 -10.87 -4.16
CA LEU A 107 7.78 -9.45 -4.51
C LEU A 107 6.40 -8.93 -4.94
N ASN A 108 5.63 -9.72 -5.69
CA ASN A 108 4.25 -9.42 -6.02
C ASN A 108 3.40 -9.22 -4.75
N LYS A 109 3.53 -10.16 -3.80
CA LYS A 109 2.81 -10.12 -2.53
C LYS A 109 3.21 -8.92 -1.69
N ASP A 110 4.52 -8.69 -1.50
CA ASP A 110 5.03 -7.59 -0.70
C ASP A 110 4.60 -6.23 -1.27
N THR A 111 4.60 -6.08 -2.59
CA THR A 111 4.14 -4.85 -3.27
C THR A 111 2.64 -4.65 -3.08
N PHE A 112 1.85 -5.72 -3.14
CA PHE A 112 0.41 -5.65 -2.89
C PHE A 112 0.09 -5.36 -1.41
N ASP A 113 0.79 -5.99 -0.48
CA ASP A 113 0.68 -5.71 0.95
C ASP A 113 1.04 -4.25 1.26
N LEU A 114 2.05 -3.69 0.57
CA LEU A 114 2.37 -2.26 0.66
C LEU A 114 1.20 -1.38 0.20
N LEU A 115 0.56 -1.69 -0.94
CA LEU A 115 -0.64 -0.96 -1.38
C LEU A 115 -1.72 -0.98 -0.30
N LEU A 116 -2.06 -2.16 0.23
CA LEU A 116 -3.09 -2.29 1.26
C LEU A 116 -2.75 -1.49 2.52
N GLU A 117 -1.51 -1.54 2.99
CA GLU A 117 -1.07 -0.77 4.17
C GLU A 117 -1.18 0.75 3.94
N LEU A 118 -0.92 1.23 2.72
CA LEU A 118 -1.10 2.64 2.39
C LEU A 118 -2.59 3.03 2.38
N LEU A 119 -3.46 2.16 1.85
CA LEU A 119 -4.90 2.40 1.83
C LEU A 119 -5.55 2.29 3.21
N GLU A 120 -5.08 1.37 4.07
CA GLU A 120 -5.52 1.26 5.46
C GLU A 120 -5.37 2.59 6.19
N PHE A 121 -4.24 3.29 5.97
CA PHE A 121 -4.00 4.60 6.55
C PHE A 121 -4.96 5.67 6.04
N GLU A 122 -5.26 5.67 4.73
CA GLU A 122 -6.17 6.66 4.13
C GLU A 122 -7.63 6.42 4.48
N ILE A 123 -8.06 5.16 4.55
CA ILE A 123 -9.44 4.80 4.93
C ILE A 123 -9.78 5.31 6.34
N LEU A 124 -8.81 5.41 7.24
CA LEU A 124 -9.04 6.01 8.57
C LEU A 124 -9.32 7.53 8.51
N LYS A 125 -8.97 8.20 7.42
CA LYS A 125 -9.15 9.64 7.21
C LYS A 125 -10.36 9.97 6.34
N ILE A 126 -10.94 8.98 5.66
CA ILE A 126 -12.12 9.18 4.82
C ILE A 126 -13.36 9.32 5.70
N ASN A 127 -14.16 10.35 5.41
CA ASN A 127 -15.48 10.52 6.00
C ASN A 127 -16.48 9.65 5.22
N PHE A 128 -16.81 8.51 5.81
CA PHE A 128 -17.88 7.64 5.34
C PHE A 128 -19.23 8.13 5.85
N ASP A 129 -20.29 7.89 5.07
CA ASP A 129 -21.65 8.30 5.37
C ASP A 129 -22.28 7.43 6.48
N SER A 130 -21.73 6.22 6.70
CA SER A 130 -22.17 5.32 7.77
C SER A 130 -21.05 4.46 8.36
N VAL A 131 -21.32 3.84 9.51
CA VAL A 131 -20.41 2.91 10.19
C VAL A 131 -20.23 1.63 9.37
N GLU A 132 -21.29 1.16 8.74
CA GLU A 132 -21.30 -0.01 7.86
C GLU A 132 -20.43 0.21 6.63
N GLU A 133 -20.50 1.42 6.04
CA GLU A 133 -19.65 1.80 4.91
C GLU A 133 -18.16 1.79 5.33
N ALA A 134 -17.83 2.38 6.48
CA ALA A 134 -16.47 2.36 7.03
C ALA A 134 -15.99 0.94 7.38
N ALA A 135 -16.86 0.09 7.92
CA ALA A 135 -16.56 -1.30 8.23
C ALA A 135 -16.30 -2.11 6.95
N GLY A 136 -17.18 -1.98 5.96
CA GLY A 136 -17.06 -2.65 4.67
C GLY A 136 -15.79 -2.26 3.90
N ALA A 137 -15.34 -1.00 4.00
CA ALA A 137 -14.08 -0.56 3.40
C ALA A 137 -12.87 -1.28 4.04
N ARG A 138 -12.86 -1.42 5.37
CA ARG A 138 -11.82 -2.16 6.10
C ARG A 138 -11.87 -3.67 5.80
N GLU A 139 -13.06 -4.25 5.74
CA GLU A 139 -13.26 -5.65 5.36
C GLU A 139 -12.77 -5.92 3.94
N SER A 140 -13.02 -5.01 3.00
CA SER A 140 -12.54 -5.11 1.61
C SER A 140 -11.02 -5.29 1.54
N LEU A 141 -10.26 -4.53 2.34
CA LEU A 141 -8.80 -4.66 2.44
C LEU A 141 -8.39 -6.04 2.99
N LEU A 142 -9.09 -6.52 4.02
CA LEU A 142 -8.82 -7.84 4.61
C LEU A 142 -9.11 -8.98 3.62
N HIS A 143 -10.19 -8.89 2.85
CA HIS A 143 -10.52 -9.87 1.80
C HIS A 143 -9.48 -9.84 0.68
N ALA A 144 -9.12 -8.65 0.21
CA ALA A 144 -8.11 -8.49 -0.84
C ALA A 144 -6.75 -9.09 -0.43
N ARG A 145 -6.34 -8.89 0.83
CA ARG A 145 -5.13 -9.50 1.39
C ARG A 145 -5.15 -11.03 1.32
N LYS A 146 -6.30 -11.65 1.58
CA LYS A 146 -6.47 -13.12 1.52
C LYS A 146 -6.41 -13.64 0.08
N TRP A 147 -6.89 -12.89 -0.91
CA TRP A 147 -6.88 -13.34 -2.31
C TRP A 147 -5.48 -13.56 -2.87
N VAL A 148 -4.54 -12.65 -2.60
CA VAL A 148 -3.14 -12.77 -3.07
C VAL A 148 -2.40 -13.88 -2.33
N GLN A 149 -2.94 -14.37 -1.22
CA GLN A 149 -2.37 -15.50 -0.46
C GLN A 149 -2.83 -16.88 -0.95
N GLY A 150 -3.78 -16.98 -1.91
CA GLY A 150 -4.18 -18.31 -2.38
C GLY A 150 -5.29 -18.40 -3.43
N THR A 151 -5.76 -17.32 -4.04
CA THR A 151 -6.96 -17.37 -4.91
C THR A 151 -6.86 -16.57 -6.19
N LEU A 152 -6.24 -15.38 -6.17
CA LEU A 152 -6.12 -14.50 -7.33
C LEU A 152 -4.68 -14.06 -7.53
N ASN A 153 -4.31 -13.75 -8.78
CA ASN A 153 -3.09 -12.98 -8.99
C ASN A 153 -3.27 -11.54 -8.48
N TRP A 154 -2.17 -10.85 -8.20
CA TRP A 154 -2.23 -9.52 -7.57
C TRP A 154 -2.96 -8.47 -8.41
N LYS A 155 -2.94 -8.56 -9.74
CA LYS A 155 -3.66 -7.61 -10.62
C LYS A 155 -5.17 -7.77 -10.50
N GLN A 156 -5.63 -9.02 -10.56
CA GLN A 156 -7.04 -9.36 -10.33
C GLN A 156 -7.48 -8.97 -8.91
N ALA A 157 -6.59 -9.10 -7.92
CA ALA A 157 -6.88 -8.66 -6.56
C ALA A 157 -7.02 -7.14 -6.45
N VAL A 158 -6.23 -6.35 -7.20
CA VAL A 158 -6.40 -4.89 -7.29
C VAL A 158 -7.75 -4.54 -7.91
N GLU A 159 -8.12 -5.16 -9.03
CA GLU A 159 -9.42 -4.93 -9.68
C GLU A 159 -10.60 -5.27 -8.77
N GLY A 160 -10.55 -6.44 -8.11
CA GLY A 160 -11.55 -6.88 -7.15
C GLY A 160 -11.62 -5.96 -5.93
N LEU A 161 -10.48 -5.48 -5.43
CA LEU A 161 -10.41 -4.57 -4.30
C LEU A 161 -11.16 -3.27 -4.60
N PHE A 162 -10.90 -2.64 -5.75
CA PHE A 162 -11.57 -1.38 -6.11
C PHE A 162 -13.04 -1.57 -6.51
N THR A 163 -13.43 -2.77 -6.93
CA THR A 163 -14.85 -3.13 -7.08
C THR A 163 -15.56 -3.16 -5.72
N MET A 164 -14.92 -3.66 -4.67
CA MET A 164 -15.49 -3.69 -3.32
C MET A 164 -15.43 -2.31 -2.64
N LEU A 165 -14.29 -1.62 -2.74
CA LEU A 165 -14.06 -0.32 -2.10
C LEU A 165 -14.92 0.82 -2.65
N THR A 166 -15.47 0.67 -3.86
CA THR A 166 -16.43 1.63 -4.42
C THR A 166 -17.86 1.38 -3.97
N ARG A 167 -18.14 0.22 -3.35
CA ARG A 167 -19.43 -0.19 -2.79
C ARG A 167 -19.27 -0.94 -1.46
N PRO A 168 -18.59 -0.35 -0.47
CA PRO A 168 -18.22 -1.05 0.76
C PRO A 168 -19.44 -1.47 1.59
N GLU A 169 -20.57 -0.78 1.46
CA GLU A 169 -21.84 -1.12 2.13
C GLU A 169 -22.35 -2.52 1.80
N VAL A 170 -21.99 -3.05 0.62
CA VAL A 170 -22.39 -4.40 0.20
C VAL A 170 -21.58 -5.47 0.93
N VAL A 171 -20.35 -5.17 1.33
CA VAL A 171 -19.42 -6.13 1.98
C VAL A 171 -19.83 -6.40 3.42
N SER A 172 -20.15 -5.33 4.18
CA SER A 172 -20.49 -5.40 5.60
C SER A 172 -21.73 -6.26 5.90
N THR A 173 -22.64 -6.41 4.94
CA THR A 173 -23.87 -7.23 5.12
C THR A 173 -23.64 -8.74 5.17
N SER A 174 -22.43 -9.22 4.85
CA SER A 174 -22.11 -10.65 4.81
C SER A 174 -21.88 -11.28 6.20
N LEU A 175 -21.71 -10.48 7.26
CA LEU A 175 -21.50 -10.94 8.64
C LEU A 175 -22.68 -10.67 9.59
N GLY A 176 -23.76 -10.06 9.11
CA GLY A 176 -25.00 -9.83 9.88
C GLY A 176 -26.10 -10.87 9.66
N ARG A 177 -25.80 -11.97 8.96
CA ARG A 177 -26.73 -13.07 8.66
C ARG A 177 -26.07 -14.44 8.85
N GLU A 178 -25.50 -14.68 10.02
CA GLU A 178 -25.29 -16.04 10.55
C GLU A 178 -25.68 -16.09 12.02
#